data_AF-A0A7S0EKF6-F1
#
_entry.id   AF-A0A7S0EKF6-F1
#
_cell.length_a   1.000
_cell.length_b   1.000
_cell.length_c   1.000
_cell.angle_alpha   90.00
_cell.angle_beta   90.00
_cell.angle_gamma   90.00
#
_symmetry.space_group_name_H-M   'P 1'
#
loop_
_entity.id
_entity.type
_entity.pdbx_description
1 polymer ?
#
loop_
_entity_poly.entity_id
_entity_poly.type
_entity_poly.pdbx_seq_one_letter_code
_entity_poly.pdbx_strand_id
1 'polypeptide(L)'
;PAPEPEPPPPAKPEPQAALYELEDGEWEEMGMFDSDDLDDDKVLVLLARADGVISSHGTCFVWVGGEADEEEARELGAAFARAKELPAEMPLEIVISGQEPGLFWSYFVNG
;
A
#
# COMPACT_ATOMS: atom_id res chain seq x y z
N PRO A 1 -32.36 -21.02 31.54
CA PRO A 1 -31.34 -20.09 30.97
C PRO A 1 -31.10 -20.43 29.49
N ALA A 2 -31.30 -19.45 28.61
CA ALA A 2 -30.88 -19.59 27.21
C ALA A 2 -29.34 -19.58 27.16
N PRO A 3 -28.71 -20.34 26.26
CA PRO A 3 -27.27 -20.23 26.04
C PRO A 3 -26.96 -18.80 25.59
N GLU A 4 -25.90 -18.22 26.17
CA GLU A 4 -25.35 -16.95 25.68
C GLU A 4 -24.92 -17.11 24.22
N PRO A 5 -25.14 -16.09 23.36
CA PRO A 5 -24.65 -16.14 21.99
C PRO A 5 -23.13 -16.23 22.01
N GLU A 6 -22.58 -17.17 21.25
CA GLU A 6 -21.13 -17.31 21.09
C GLU A 6 -20.55 -15.99 20.53
N PRO A 7 -19.36 -15.55 20.98
CA PRO A 7 -18.71 -14.40 20.40
C PRO A 7 -18.48 -14.65 18.90
N PRO A 8 -18.60 -13.60 18.06
CA PRO A 8 -18.32 -13.75 16.64
C PRO A 8 -16.91 -14.30 16.45
N PRO A 9 -16.68 -15.14 15.42
CA PRO A 9 -15.34 -15.59 15.10
C PRO A 9 -14.41 -14.38 14.93
N PRO A 10 -13.12 -14.48 15.30
CA PRO A 10 -12.17 -13.40 15.06
C PRO A 10 -12.27 -13.02 13.58
N ALA A 11 -12.49 -11.73 13.31
CA ALA A 11 -12.42 -11.22 11.96
C ALA A 11 -11.08 -11.67 11.37
N LYS A 12 -11.09 -12.19 10.14
CA LYS A 12 -9.84 -12.42 9.41
C LYS A 12 -9.06 -11.10 9.49
N PRO A 13 -7.76 -11.11 9.83
CA PRO A 13 -7.00 -9.87 9.85
C PRO A 13 -7.14 -9.25 8.47
N GLU A 14 -7.69 -8.04 8.42
CA GLU A 14 -7.75 -7.28 7.19
C GLU A 14 -6.33 -7.10 6.66
N PRO A 15 -6.12 -7.14 5.33
CA PRO A 15 -4.79 -7.02 4.77
C PRO A 15 -4.18 -5.68 5.22
N GLN A 16 -3.09 -5.79 5.99
CA GLN A 16 -2.37 -4.64 6.55
C GLN A 16 -1.74 -3.77 5.47
N ALA A 17 -1.63 -4.27 4.23
CA ALA A 17 -1.21 -3.49 3.09
C ALA A 17 -1.85 -3.99 1.79
N ALA A 18 -1.89 -3.12 0.80
CA ALA A 18 -2.19 -3.45 -0.59
C ALA A 18 -1.24 -2.70 -1.52
N LEU A 19 -0.83 -3.35 -2.59
CA LEU A 19 -0.04 -2.77 -3.67
C LEU A 19 -0.99 -2.28 -4.76
N TYR A 20 -0.69 -1.16 -5.38
CA TYR A 20 -1.51 -0.58 -6.43
C TYR A 20 -0.67 -0.23 -7.65
N GLU A 21 -1.26 -0.48 -8.80
CA GLU A 21 -0.77 -0.05 -10.11
C GLU A 21 -1.83 0.85 -10.77
N LEU A 22 -1.39 1.83 -11.56
CA LEU A 22 -2.29 2.63 -12.39
C LEU A 22 -2.33 2.03 -13.80
N GLU A 23 -3.41 1.31 -14.13
CA GLU A 23 -3.65 0.75 -15.46
C GLU A 23 -4.84 1.45 -16.13
N ASP A 24 -4.69 1.89 -17.38
CA ASP A 24 -5.75 2.54 -18.16
C ASP A 24 -6.47 3.71 -17.45
N GLY A 25 -5.77 4.37 -16.51
CA GLY A 25 -6.30 5.48 -15.71
C GLY A 25 -7.09 5.08 -14.46
N GLU A 26 -7.11 3.79 -14.13
CA GLU A 26 -7.74 3.23 -12.93
C GLU A 26 -6.70 2.59 -11.99
N TRP A 27 -6.90 2.74 -10.68
CA TRP A 27 -6.01 2.15 -9.67
C TRP A 27 -6.42 0.71 -9.38
N GLU A 28 -5.63 -0.24 -9.85
CA GLU A 28 -5.83 -1.67 -9.60
C GLU A 28 -5.22 -2.07 -8.26
N GLU A 29 -5.96 -2.83 -7.45
CA GLU A 29 -5.50 -3.30 -6.14
C GLU A 29 -4.99 -4.74 -6.22
N MET A 30 -3.76 -4.94 -5.78
CA MET A 30 -3.13 -6.25 -5.64
C MET A 30 -2.92 -6.57 -4.15
N GLY A 31 -3.41 -7.75 -3.75
CA GLY A 31 -3.17 -8.33 -2.43
C GLY A 31 -2.25 -9.54 -2.53
N MET A 32 -1.61 -9.92 -1.42
CA MET A 32 -0.64 -11.03 -1.37
C MET A 32 0.49 -10.88 -2.39
N PHE A 33 1.09 -9.70 -2.42
CA PHE A 33 2.18 -9.35 -3.31
C PHE A 33 3.55 -9.73 -2.70
N ASP A 34 4.53 -9.96 -3.56
CA ASP A 34 5.92 -10.19 -3.22
C ASP A 34 6.87 -9.36 -4.09
N SER A 35 8.18 -9.58 -3.95
CA SER A 35 9.19 -8.76 -4.63
C SER A 35 9.11 -8.87 -6.15
N ASP A 36 8.56 -9.96 -6.68
CA ASP A 36 8.47 -10.18 -8.14
C ASP A 36 7.36 -9.34 -8.78
N ASP A 37 6.45 -8.77 -7.98
CA ASP A 37 5.41 -7.83 -8.43
C ASP A 37 5.93 -6.40 -8.63
N LEU A 38 7.19 -6.12 -8.27
CA LEU A 38 7.83 -4.83 -8.52
C LEU A 38 8.46 -4.81 -9.92
N ASP A 39 8.09 -3.82 -10.71
CA ASP A 39 8.54 -3.67 -12.09
C ASP A 39 9.38 -2.39 -12.24
N ASP A 40 10.65 -2.51 -12.60
CA ASP A 40 11.60 -1.39 -12.68
C ASP A 40 11.19 -0.30 -13.68
N ASP A 41 10.26 -0.57 -14.60
CA ASP A 41 9.75 0.43 -15.55
C ASP A 41 8.53 1.20 -15.01
N LYS A 42 8.03 0.87 -13.81
CA LYS A 42 6.76 1.37 -13.28
C LYS A 42 6.91 2.16 -11.99
N VAL A 43 5.87 2.95 -11.72
CA VAL A 43 5.60 3.51 -10.39
C VAL A 43 4.46 2.74 -9.77
N LEU A 44 4.68 2.20 -8.57
CA LEU A 44 3.71 1.43 -7.81
C LEU A 44 3.42 2.11 -6.48
N VAL A 45 2.23 1.90 -5.92
CA VAL A 45 1.86 2.49 -4.62
C VAL A 45 1.55 1.38 -3.61
N LEU A 46 2.33 1.31 -2.54
CA LEU A 46 2.04 0.44 -1.40
C LEU A 46 1.31 1.25 -0.32
N LEU A 47 0.04 0.93 -0.10
CA LEU A 47 -0.75 1.51 0.98
C LEU A 47 -0.67 0.62 2.22
N ALA A 48 0.16 0.99 3.19
CA ALA A 48 0.23 0.35 4.49
C ALA A 48 -0.82 0.95 5.43
N ARG A 49 -1.72 0.09 5.91
CA ARG A 49 -2.86 0.43 6.78
C ARG A 49 -2.52 0.10 8.23
N ALA A 50 -2.91 0.98 9.15
CA ALA A 50 -2.82 0.68 10.57
C ALA A 50 -4.05 -0.12 11.00
N ASP A 51 -3.85 -1.30 11.57
CA ASP A 51 -4.94 -2.19 12.01
C ASP A 51 -5.99 -2.50 10.92
N GLY A 52 -5.57 -2.54 9.65
CA GLY A 52 -6.45 -2.81 8.50
C GLY A 52 -7.23 -1.60 7.98
N VAL A 53 -7.12 -0.44 8.62
CA VAL A 53 -7.84 0.78 8.21
C VAL A 53 -6.91 1.88 7.70
N ILE A 54 -7.43 2.68 6.77
CA ILE A 54 -6.77 3.90 6.31
C ILE A 54 -6.88 4.94 7.43
N SER A 55 -5.74 5.32 8.01
CA SER A 55 -5.67 6.34 9.07
C SER A 55 -4.33 7.06 9.03
N SER A 56 -4.18 8.16 9.76
CA SER A 56 -2.92 8.90 9.87
C SER A 56 -1.76 8.08 10.48
N HIS A 57 -2.05 6.90 11.06
CA HIS A 57 -1.06 5.97 11.57
C HIS A 57 -0.54 4.98 10.52
N GLY A 58 -1.11 4.96 9.31
CA GLY A 58 -0.59 4.21 8.17
C GLY A 58 0.51 4.95 7.43
N THR A 59 0.94 4.40 6.30
CA THR A 59 1.95 5.02 5.42
C THR A 59 1.63 4.69 3.97
N CYS A 60 1.74 5.67 3.09
CA CYS A 60 1.63 5.49 1.65
C CYS A 60 3.03 5.56 1.05
N PHE A 61 3.57 4.42 0.63
CA PHE A 61 4.83 4.37 -0.09
C PHE A 61 4.56 4.45 -1.59
N VAL A 62 5.31 5.30 -2.29
CA VAL A 62 5.31 5.37 -3.75
C VAL A 62 6.65 4.81 -4.20
N TRP A 63 6.62 3.57 -4.67
CA TRP A 63 7.80 2.88 -5.15
C TRP A 63 8.08 3.26 -6.62
N VAL A 64 9.33 3.61 -6.90
CA VAL A 64 9.82 4.10 -8.18
C VAL A 64 10.80 3.08 -8.73
N GLY A 65 10.42 2.41 -9.81
CA GLY A 65 11.28 1.48 -10.52
C GLY A 65 12.57 2.14 -11.02
N GLY A 66 13.61 1.33 -11.25
CA GLY A 66 14.93 1.83 -11.64
C GLY A 66 14.97 2.69 -12.91
N GLU A 67 13.99 2.53 -13.81
CA GLU A 67 13.84 3.30 -15.05
C GLU A 67 12.70 4.34 -14.99
N ALA A 68 11.96 4.39 -13.88
CA ALA A 68 10.83 5.31 -13.69
C ALA A 68 11.25 6.71 -13.20
N ASP A 69 10.39 7.69 -13.44
CA ASP A 69 10.64 9.10 -13.12
C ASP A 69 10.16 9.48 -11.70
N GLU A 70 11.05 10.06 -10.90
CA GLU A 70 10.77 10.46 -9.51
C GLU A 70 9.81 11.67 -9.39
N GLU A 71 9.79 12.57 -10.38
CA GLU A 71 8.83 13.67 -10.46
C GLU A 71 7.43 13.11 -10.79
N GLU A 72 7.34 12.21 -11.76
CA GLU A 72 6.10 11.48 -12.08
C GLU A 72 5.56 10.73 -10.86
N ALA A 73 6.44 10.06 -10.10
CA ALA A 73 6.06 9.36 -8.89
C ALA A 73 5.41 10.28 -7.84
N ARG A 74 5.92 11.51 -7.66
CA ARG A 74 5.31 12.48 -6.74
C ARG A 74 3.91 12.88 -7.18
N GLU A 75 3.70 13.09 -8.47
CA GLU A 75 2.39 13.44 -9.04
C GLU A 75 1.40 12.28 -8.89
N LEU A 76 1.83 11.06 -9.22
CA LEU A 76 1.06 9.84 -9.08
C LEU A 76 0.69 9.56 -7.62
N GLY A 77 1.63 9.71 -6.70
CA GLY A 77 1.37 9.57 -5.27
C GLY A 77 0.32 10.56 -4.78
N ALA A 78 0.41 11.83 -5.20
CA ALA A 78 -0.58 12.85 -4.85
C ALA A 78 -1.96 12.54 -5.47
N ALA A 79 -1.99 12.02 -6.70
CA ALA A 79 -3.22 11.60 -7.36
C ALA A 79 -3.85 10.39 -6.63
N PHE A 80 -3.06 9.39 -6.26
CA PHE A 80 -3.50 8.24 -5.47
C PHE A 80 -4.08 8.68 -4.13
N ALA A 81 -3.37 9.55 -3.41
CA ALA A 81 -3.80 10.03 -2.10
C ALA A 81 -5.17 10.71 -2.16
N ARG A 82 -5.43 11.48 -3.22
CA ARG A 82 -6.75 12.09 -3.49
C ARG A 82 -7.79 11.04 -3.84
N ALA A 83 -7.46 10.10 -4.72
CA ALA A 83 -8.39 9.06 -5.20
C ALA A 83 -8.85 8.10 -4.08
N LYS A 84 -7.96 7.79 -3.12
CA LYS A 84 -8.26 6.94 -1.97
C LYS A 84 -8.66 7.70 -0.71
N GLU A 85 -8.83 9.02 -0.82
CA GLU A 85 -9.21 9.91 0.29
C GLU A 85 -8.29 9.74 1.52
N LEU A 86 -6.98 9.64 1.27
CA LEU A 86 -6.01 9.45 2.35
C LEU A 86 -6.00 10.66 3.30
N PRO A 87 -5.87 10.43 4.63
CA PRO A 87 -5.73 11.51 5.59
C PRO A 87 -4.54 12.40 5.25
N ALA A 88 -4.69 13.72 5.38
CA ALA A 88 -3.62 14.67 5.08
C ALA A 88 -2.36 14.50 5.95
N GLU A 89 -2.50 13.87 7.12
CA GLU A 89 -1.41 13.56 8.05
C GLU A 89 -0.73 12.21 7.75
N MET A 90 -1.32 11.37 6.88
CA MET A 90 -0.70 10.12 6.47
C MET A 90 0.56 10.44 5.65
N PRO A 91 1.74 9.91 6.04
CA PRO A 91 2.96 10.13 5.28
C PRO A 91 2.86 9.56 3.86
N LEU A 92 3.33 10.35 2.90
CA LEU A 92 3.58 9.91 1.53
C LEU A 92 5.09 9.87 1.32
N GLU A 93 5.64 8.66 1.21
CA GLU A 93 7.08 8.42 1.14
C GLU A 93 7.47 7.92 -0.25
N ILE A 94 8.39 8.62 -0.90
CA ILE A 94 9.00 8.14 -2.15
C ILE A 94 10.03 7.07 -1.80
N VAL A 95 9.94 5.92 -2.47
CA VAL A 95 10.83 4.79 -2.31
C VAL A 95 11.47 4.48 -3.66
N ILE A 96 12.79 4.49 -3.73
CA ILE A 96 13.52 4.26 -4.98
C ILE A 96 13.94 2.78 -5.05
N SER A 97 13.82 2.15 -6.23
CA SER A 97 14.28 0.78 -6.48
C SER A 97 15.71 0.56 -5.97
N GLY A 98 15.90 -0.49 -5.17
CA GLY A 98 17.16 -0.86 -4.52
C GLY A 98 17.54 -0.01 -3.31
N GLN A 99 16.69 0.92 -2.88
CA GLN A 99 16.86 1.76 -1.69
C GLN A 99 15.65 1.67 -0.75
N GLU A 100 14.89 0.58 -0.81
CA GLU A 100 13.68 0.40 -0.04
C GLU A 100 13.98 0.26 1.46
N PRO A 101 13.21 0.94 2.33
CA PRO A 101 13.36 0.79 3.77
C PRO A 101 12.87 -0.60 4.22
N GLY A 102 13.45 -1.16 5.29
CA GLY A 102 13.01 -2.47 5.80
C GLY A 102 11.53 -2.52 6.21
N LEU A 103 10.92 -1.38 6.55
CA LEU A 103 9.48 -1.29 6.82
C LEU A 103 8.65 -1.57 5.56
N PHE A 104 9.10 -1.12 4.38
CA PHE A 104 8.43 -1.40 3.11
C PHE A 104 8.36 -2.90 2.86
N TRP A 105 9.50 -3.60 2.94
CA TRP A 105 9.59 -5.05 2.75
C TRP A 105 8.80 -5.86 3.77
N SER A 106 8.56 -5.33 4.98
CA SER A 106 7.80 -6.04 6.01
C SER A 106 6.34 -6.34 5.63
N TYR A 107 5.83 -5.70 4.59
CA TYR A 107 4.48 -5.92 4.05
C TYR A 107 4.42 -6.96 2.92
N PHE A 108 5.56 -7.38 2.38
CA PHE A 108 5.67 -8.34 1.27
C PHE A 108 5.72 -9.76 1.82
N VAL A 109 5.12 -10.71 1.09
CA VAL A 109 5.08 -12.12 1.52
C VAL A 109 6.49 -12.75 1.57
N ASN A 110 7.41 -12.30 0.72
CA ASN A 110 8.82 -12.73 0.66
C ASN A 110 9.79 -11.55 0.45
N GLY A 111 9.55 -10.42 1.14
CA GLY A 111 10.42 -9.24 1.08
C GLY A 111 11.79 -9.39 1.73
#